data_AF-A0A956BS38-F1
#
_entry.id   AF-A0A956BS38-F1
#
_cell.length_a   1.000
_cell.length_b   1.000
_cell.length_c   1.000
_cell.angle_alpha   90.00
_cell.angle_beta   90.00
_cell.angle_gamma   90.00
#
_symmetry.space_group_name_H-M   'P 1'
#
loop_
_entity.id
_entity.type
_entity.pdbx_description
1 polymer ?
#
loop_
_entity_poly.entity_id
_entity_poly.type
_entity_poly.pdbx_seq_one_letter_code
_entity_poly.pdbx_strand_id
1 'polypeptide(L)'
;MSDPLDALDYYTLLQIEQDASADAVRAAFHKFALRYHPDGYTMASEADKARVNQIYRRGGEAYRVLSNTGTRAAYDAGLAEGRLRHVAQAATDEASSRAQAVKRTVNAKARPFWAKAQAAIRDGQWGQAKLNLQIALGHDPDHPVLTERMAFVQSQR
;
A
#
# COMPACT_ATOMS: atom_id res chain seq x y z
N MET A 1 1.80 -2.52 25.90
CA MET A 1 1.65 -3.98 25.77
C MET A 1 1.83 -4.29 24.29
N SER A 2 2.85 -5.07 23.92
CA SER A 2 3.06 -5.47 22.52
C SER A 2 1.86 -6.28 22.06
N ASP A 3 1.38 -6.04 20.84
CA ASP A 3 0.26 -6.80 20.31
C ASP A 3 0.68 -8.28 20.18
N PRO A 4 -0.16 -9.28 20.52
CA PRO A 4 0.16 -10.68 20.29
C PRO A 4 0.60 -10.98 18.86
N LEU A 5 0.13 -10.20 17.89
CA LEU A 5 0.52 -10.29 16.48
C LEU A 5 1.95 -9.83 16.21
N ASP A 6 2.55 -9.03 17.10
CA ASP A 6 3.94 -8.57 16.98
C ASP A 6 4.95 -9.66 17.37
N ALA A 7 4.49 -10.68 18.11
CA ALA A 7 5.29 -11.83 18.53
C ALA A 7 5.25 -13.00 17.53
N LEU A 8 4.44 -12.89 16.46
CA LEU A 8 4.32 -13.92 15.43
C LEU A 8 5.15 -13.54 14.20
N ASP A 9 5.89 -14.52 13.68
CA ASP A 9 6.50 -14.40 12.36
C ASP A 9 5.46 -14.57 11.23
N TYR A 10 5.85 -14.20 10.01
CA TYR A 10 4.97 -14.24 8.83
C TYR A 10 4.61 -15.66 8.38
N TYR A 11 5.46 -16.65 8.69
CA TYR A 11 5.21 -18.05 8.36
C TYR A 11 4.12 -18.63 9.26
N THR A 12 4.23 -18.40 10.57
CA THR A 12 3.25 -18.75 11.60
C THR A 12 1.92 -18.03 11.37
N LEU A 13 1.97 -16.75 10.97
CA LEU A 13 0.76 -15.98 10.68
C LEU A 13 -0.03 -16.55 9.49
N LEU A 14 0.66 -16.96 8.42
CA LEU A 14 0.04 -17.61 7.26
C LEU A 14 -0.15 -19.12 7.42
N GLN A 15 0.30 -19.69 8.55
CA GLN A 15 0.26 -21.12 8.87
C GLN A 15 0.94 -21.99 7.81
N ILE A 16 2.16 -21.60 7.43
CA ILE A 16 3.01 -22.31 6.48
C ILE A 16 4.41 -22.52 7.04
N GLU A 17 5.10 -23.50 6.49
CA GLU A 17 6.50 -23.77 6.80
C GLU A 17 7.44 -22.75 6.16
N GLN A 18 8.64 -22.58 6.74
CA GLN A 18 9.66 -21.67 6.22
C GLN A 18 10.23 -22.07 4.86
N ASP A 19 10.05 -23.33 4.44
CA ASP A 19 10.48 -23.86 3.15
C ASP A 19 9.38 -23.76 2.06
N ALA A 20 8.21 -23.22 2.40
CA ALA A 20 7.06 -23.17 1.52
C ALA A 20 7.38 -22.46 0.18
N SER A 21 6.87 -23.00 -0.93
CA SER A 21 7.04 -22.40 -2.26
C SER A 21 6.19 -21.12 -2.41
N ALA A 22 6.51 -20.30 -3.42
CA ALA A 22 5.73 -19.09 -3.71
C ALA A 22 4.26 -19.39 -4.07
N ASP A 23 3.97 -20.58 -4.62
CA ASP A 23 2.60 -21.04 -4.86
C ASP A 23 1.90 -21.41 -3.55
N ALA A 24 2.61 -22.07 -2.62
CA ALA A 24 2.08 -22.39 -1.29
C ALA A 24 1.77 -21.12 -0.47
N VAL A 25 2.66 -20.11 -0.53
CA VAL A 25 2.43 -18.79 0.08
C VAL A 25 1.16 -18.13 -0.48
N ARG A 26 0.97 -18.16 -1.80
CA ARG A 26 -0.24 -17.65 -2.47
C ARG A 26 -1.50 -18.38 -2.03
N ALA A 27 -1.48 -19.71 -2.02
CA ALA A 27 -2.61 -20.52 -1.60
C ALA A 27 -2.96 -20.30 -0.12
N ALA A 28 -1.95 -20.19 0.75
CA ALA A 28 -2.14 -19.92 2.17
C ALA A 28 -2.72 -18.53 2.42
N PHE A 29 -2.21 -17.50 1.74
CA PHE A 29 -2.76 -16.16 1.83
C PHE A 29 -4.22 -16.09 1.36
N HIS A 30 -4.58 -16.83 0.30
CA HIS A 30 -5.97 -16.89 -0.15
C HIS A 30 -6.90 -17.47 0.94
N LYS A 31 -6.49 -18.58 1.57
CA LYS A 31 -7.24 -19.19 2.69
C LYS A 31 -7.32 -18.24 3.89
N PHE A 32 -6.22 -17.57 4.22
CA PHE A 32 -6.15 -16.58 5.29
C PHE A 32 -7.11 -15.41 5.02
N ALA A 33 -7.08 -14.86 3.80
CA ALA A 33 -7.92 -13.76 3.39
C ALA A 33 -9.40 -14.11 3.48
N LEU A 34 -9.81 -15.31 3.04
CA LEU A 34 -11.19 -15.77 3.19
C LEU A 34 -11.65 -15.84 4.65
N ARG A 35 -10.76 -16.21 5.58
CA ARG A 35 -11.08 -16.33 7.01
C ARG A 35 -11.16 -14.97 7.71
N TYR A 36 -10.30 -14.02 7.33
CA TYR A 36 -10.13 -12.75 8.04
C TYR A 36 -10.51 -11.52 7.21
N HIS A 37 -11.24 -11.68 6.10
CA HIS A 37 -11.67 -10.53 5.29
C HIS A 37 -12.64 -9.64 6.09
N PRO A 38 -12.42 -8.32 6.17
CA PRO A 38 -13.25 -7.42 6.98
C PRO A 38 -14.73 -7.41 6.54
N ASP A 39 -15.03 -7.63 5.27
CA ASP A 39 -16.42 -7.68 4.77
C ASP A 39 -17.25 -8.79 5.45
N GLY A 40 -16.61 -9.89 5.89
CA GLY A 40 -17.28 -10.96 6.63
C GLY A 40 -17.66 -10.59 8.07
N TYR A 41 -17.15 -9.48 8.59
CA TYR A 41 -17.29 -9.06 9.99
C TYR A 41 -17.99 -7.69 10.13
N THR A 42 -18.74 -7.28 9.11
CA THR A 42 -19.47 -5.99 9.10
C THR A 42 -20.49 -5.85 10.23
N MET A 43 -21.05 -6.96 10.71
CA MET A 43 -22.01 -7.02 11.84
C MET A 43 -21.34 -7.31 13.20
N ALA A 44 -20.02 -7.48 13.25
CA ALA A 44 -19.31 -7.74 14.51
C ALA A 44 -19.19 -6.47 15.37
N SER A 45 -18.73 -6.62 16.62
CA SER A 45 -18.44 -5.47 17.48
C SER A 45 -17.31 -4.61 16.87
N GLU A 46 -17.26 -3.32 17.21
CA GLU A 46 -16.19 -2.44 16.74
C GLU A 46 -14.79 -2.94 17.17
N ALA A 47 -14.69 -3.55 18.36
CA ALA A 47 -13.45 -4.17 18.84
C ALA A 47 -13.04 -5.36 17.96
N ASP A 48 -13.99 -6.22 17.59
CA ASP A 48 -13.72 -7.37 16.71
C ASP A 48 -13.35 -6.92 15.30
N LYS A 49 -14.05 -5.91 14.76
CA LYS A 49 -13.70 -5.30 13.46
C LYS A 49 -12.29 -4.74 13.47
N ALA A 50 -11.91 -4.00 14.52
CA ALA A 50 -10.57 -3.46 14.65
C ALA A 50 -9.50 -4.58 14.67
N ARG A 51 -9.79 -5.67 15.41
CA ARG A 51 -8.90 -6.82 15.52
C ARG A 51 -8.79 -7.62 14.22
N VAL A 52 -9.90 -7.88 13.54
CA VAL A 52 -9.91 -8.53 12.21
C VAL A 52 -9.17 -7.68 11.19
N ASN A 53 -9.39 -6.36 11.17
CA ASN A 53 -8.64 -5.45 10.31
C ASN A 53 -7.14 -5.50 10.58
N GLN A 54 -6.74 -5.60 11.85
CA GLN A 54 -5.34 -5.73 12.20
C GLN A 54 -4.76 -7.06 11.72
N ILE A 55 -5.42 -8.19 11.98
CA ILE A 55 -5.02 -9.52 11.50
C ILE A 55 -4.90 -9.53 9.97
N TYR A 56 -5.91 -9.00 9.28
CA TYR A 56 -5.93 -8.94 7.81
C TYR A 56 -4.76 -8.12 7.26
N ARG A 57 -4.52 -6.93 7.83
CA ARG A 57 -3.36 -6.10 7.45
C ARG A 57 -2.05 -6.85 7.66
N ARG A 58 -1.89 -7.56 8.79
CA ARG A 58 -0.71 -8.37 9.06
C ARG A 58 -0.51 -9.50 8.05
N GLY A 59 -1.58 -10.22 7.69
CA GLY A 59 -1.48 -11.27 6.67
C GLY A 59 -1.13 -10.72 5.30
N GLY A 60 -1.62 -9.52 4.96
CA GLY A 60 -1.22 -8.79 3.76
C GLY A 60 0.26 -8.42 3.75
N GLU A 61 0.82 -7.98 4.87
CA GLU A 61 2.27 -7.74 5.03
C GLU A 61 3.06 -9.03 4.82
N ALA A 62 2.68 -10.11 5.49
CA ALA A 62 3.31 -11.42 5.37
C ALA A 62 3.34 -11.91 3.92
N TYR A 63 2.20 -11.84 3.23
CA TYR A 63 2.11 -12.25 1.84
C TYR A 63 3.02 -11.42 0.92
N ARG A 64 3.06 -10.10 1.06
CA ARG A 64 3.93 -9.24 0.23
C ARG A 64 5.41 -9.58 0.42
N VAL A 65 5.82 -9.86 1.65
CA VAL A 65 7.21 -10.18 1.97
C VAL A 65 7.57 -11.58 1.50
N LEU A 66 6.72 -12.58 1.75
CA LEU A 66 7.02 -13.99 1.44
C LEU A 66 6.79 -14.37 -0.02
N SER A 67 5.96 -13.63 -0.76
CA SER A 67 5.66 -13.92 -2.18
C SER A 67 6.77 -13.52 -3.13
N ASN A 68 7.65 -12.58 -2.74
CA ASN A 68 8.80 -12.15 -3.53
C ASN A 68 10.09 -12.69 -2.91
N THR A 69 10.94 -13.31 -3.74
CA THR A 69 12.17 -13.97 -3.29
C THR A 69 13.18 -13.02 -2.65
N GLY A 70 13.31 -11.79 -3.17
CA GLY A 70 14.24 -10.79 -2.64
C GLY A 70 13.81 -10.26 -1.26
N THR A 71 12.51 -9.95 -1.11
CA THR A 71 11.98 -9.48 0.17
C THR A 71 11.92 -10.59 1.21
N ARG A 72 11.66 -11.83 0.78
CA ARG A 72 11.70 -13.01 1.64
C ARG A 72 13.11 -13.26 2.18
N ALA A 73 14.13 -13.23 1.31
CA ALA A 73 15.51 -13.39 1.75
C ALA A 73 15.94 -12.31 2.77
N ALA A 74 15.54 -11.06 2.54
CA ALA A 74 15.78 -9.97 3.50
C ALA A 74 15.04 -10.18 4.83
N TYR A 75 13.84 -10.75 4.79
CA TYR A 75 13.08 -11.10 5.98
C TYR A 75 13.71 -12.26 6.75
N ASP A 76 14.10 -13.33 6.06
CA ASP A 76 14.73 -14.52 6.64
C ASP A 76 16.08 -14.16 7.30
N ALA A 77 16.87 -13.27 6.68
CA ALA A 77 18.07 -12.71 7.30
C ALA A 77 17.75 -11.92 8.58
N GLY A 78 16.67 -11.15 8.57
CA GLY A 78 16.19 -10.43 9.76
C GLY A 78 15.69 -11.35 10.87
N LEU A 79 15.07 -12.49 10.54
CA LEU A 79 14.60 -13.46 11.52
C LEU A 79 15.76 -14.03 12.35
N ALA A 80 16.92 -14.30 11.73
CA ALA A 80 18.12 -14.73 12.44
C ALA A 80 18.64 -13.70 13.45
N GLU A 81 18.33 -12.41 13.24
CA GLU A 81 18.64 -11.30 14.14
C GLU A 81 17.51 -11.00 15.15
N GLY A 82 16.43 -11.80 15.16
CA GLY A 82 15.26 -11.61 16.03
C GLY A 82 14.23 -10.59 15.51
N ARG A 83 14.34 -10.15 14.25
CA ARG A 83 13.41 -9.20 13.63
C ARG A 83 12.21 -9.93 13.03
N LEU A 84 11.16 -10.10 13.82
CA LEU A 84 9.95 -10.84 13.44
C LEU A 84 9.05 -10.12 12.40
N ARG A 85 9.22 -8.81 12.20
CA ARG A 85 8.45 -7.99 11.24
C ARG A 85 9.36 -7.22 10.30
N HIS A 86 9.17 -7.37 8.99
CA HIS A 86 9.79 -6.53 7.98
C HIS A 86 8.90 -5.31 7.67
N VAL A 87 9.20 -4.14 8.25
CA VAL A 87 8.37 -2.91 8.13
C VAL A 87 8.76 -2.02 6.94
N ALA A 88 9.88 -2.31 6.25
CA ALA A 88 10.47 -1.38 5.29
C ALA A 88 9.60 -1.11 4.03
N GLN A 89 8.50 -1.86 3.82
CA GLN A 89 7.61 -1.71 2.65
C GLN A 89 6.20 -1.17 2.99
N ALA A 90 5.80 -1.09 4.26
CA ALA A 90 4.46 -0.62 4.62
C ALA A 90 4.24 0.86 4.22
N ALA A 91 5.27 1.71 4.39
CA ALA A 91 5.20 3.12 4.01
C ALA A 91 5.13 3.34 2.49
N THR A 92 5.82 2.50 1.71
CA THR A 92 5.80 2.59 0.24
C THR A 92 4.49 2.07 -0.35
N ASP A 93 3.89 1.04 0.26
CA ASP A 93 2.63 0.45 -0.21
C ASP A 93 1.42 1.31 0.15
N GLU A 94 1.36 1.92 1.34
CA GLU A 94 0.31 2.88 1.66
C GLU A 94 0.38 4.12 0.74
N ALA A 95 1.59 4.61 0.46
CA ALA A 95 1.80 5.70 -0.48
C ALA A 95 1.39 5.33 -1.91
N SER A 96 1.74 4.12 -2.37
CA SER A 96 1.39 3.59 -3.70
C SER A 96 -0.12 3.34 -3.84
N SER A 97 -0.75 2.76 -2.81
CA SER A 97 -2.21 2.54 -2.74
C SER A 97 -2.98 3.85 -2.75
N ARG A 98 -2.52 4.84 -1.97
CA ARG A 98 -3.08 6.19 -1.93
C ARG A 98 -2.89 6.89 -3.28
N ALA A 99 -1.72 6.78 -3.91
CA ALA A 99 -1.48 7.33 -5.24
C ALA A 99 -2.35 6.68 -6.33
N GLN A 100 -2.55 5.36 -6.26
CA GLN A 100 -3.41 4.60 -7.17
C GLN A 100 -4.89 4.98 -6.98
N ALA A 101 -5.35 5.14 -5.73
CA ALA A 101 -6.69 5.61 -5.42
C ALA A 101 -6.93 7.03 -5.97
N VAL A 102 -5.98 7.94 -5.76
CA VAL A 102 -5.99 9.30 -6.33
C VAL A 102 -6.03 9.28 -7.86
N LYS A 103 -5.30 8.38 -8.52
CA LYS A 103 -5.35 8.26 -9.99
C LYS A 103 -6.74 7.83 -10.49
N ARG A 104 -7.50 7.06 -9.70
CA ARG A 104 -8.85 6.61 -10.06
C ARG A 104 -9.88 7.73 -9.96
N THR A 105 -9.70 8.67 -9.04
CA THR A 105 -10.61 9.83 -8.88
C THR A 105 -10.44 10.85 -10.00
N VAL A 106 -9.24 10.97 -10.57
CA VAL A 106 -8.97 11.88 -11.71
C VAL A 106 -9.66 11.36 -12.97
N ASN A 107 -10.38 12.26 -13.66
CA ASN A 107 -11.04 11.98 -14.94
C ASN A 107 -10.06 11.34 -15.95
N ALA A 108 -10.52 10.37 -16.73
CA ALA A 108 -9.72 9.67 -17.74
C ALA A 108 -8.96 10.61 -18.70
N LYS A 109 -9.57 11.74 -19.10
CA LYS A 109 -8.93 12.75 -19.98
C LYS A 109 -7.86 13.58 -19.25
N ALA A 110 -7.99 13.76 -17.94
CA ALA A 110 -7.03 14.48 -17.09
C ALA A 110 -5.85 13.58 -16.63
N ARG A 111 -6.04 12.26 -16.55
CA ARG A 111 -5.02 11.28 -16.09
C ARG A 111 -3.64 11.38 -16.76
N PRO A 112 -3.50 11.50 -18.10
CA PRO A 112 -2.17 11.59 -18.71
C PRO A 112 -1.44 12.87 -18.28
N PHE A 113 -2.15 13.97 -18.13
CA PHE A 113 -1.58 15.25 -17.67
C PHE A 113 -1.24 15.21 -16.18
N TRP A 114 -2.07 14.56 -15.36
CA TRP A 114 -1.73 14.28 -13.96
C TRP A 114 -0.43 13.49 -13.82
N ALA A 115 -0.25 12.43 -14.60
CA ALA A 115 0.98 11.63 -14.56
C ALA A 115 2.22 12.44 -14.99
N LYS A 116 2.09 13.24 -16.06
CA LYS A 116 3.17 14.15 -16.51
C LYS A 116 3.50 15.22 -15.47
N ALA A 117 2.50 15.79 -14.81
CA ALA A 117 2.70 16.74 -13.73
C ALA A 117 3.47 16.12 -12.56
N GLN A 118 3.09 14.92 -12.12
CA GLN A 118 3.79 14.21 -11.04
C GLN A 118 5.25 13.90 -11.40
N ALA A 119 5.53 13.51 -12.64
CA ALA A 119 6.89 13.30 -13.12
C ALA A 119 7.70 14.60 -13.09
N ALA A 120 7.15 15.69 -13.64
CA ALA A 120 7.81 16.99 -13.63
C ALA A 120 8.09 17.50 -12.20
N ILE A 121 7.21 17.23 -11.23
CA ILE A 121 7.46 17.57 -9.82
C ILE A 121 8.63 16.77 -9.26
N ARG A 122 8.70 15.46 -9.54
CA ARG A 122 9.81 14.60 -9.11
C ARG A 122 11.14 15.09 -9.67
N ASP A 123 11.12 15.58 -10.90
CA ASP A 123 12.31 16.04 -11.62
C ASP A 123 12.62 17.54 -11.35
N GLY A 124 11.89 18.20 -10.45
CA GLY A 124 12.09 19.61 -10.11
C GLY A 124 11.70 20.61 -11.21
N GLN A 125 10.98 20.15 -12.24
CA GLN A 125 10.54 20.94 -13.39
C GLN A 125 9.21 21.66 -13.08
N TRP A 126 9.21 22.59 -12.12
CA TRP A 126 8.00 23.26 -11.62
C TRP A 126 7.15 23.95 -12.70
N GLY A 127 7.78 24.56 -13.72
CA GLY A 127 7.08 25.17 -14.85
C GLY A 127 6.29 24.15 -15.68
N GLN A 128 6.88 22.99 -15.96
CA GLN A 128 6.21 21.89 -16.68
C GLN A 128 5.13 21.23 -15.81
N ALA A 129 5.37 21.11 -14.50
CA ALA A 129 4.36 20.63 -13.56
C ALA A 129 3.11 21.52 -13.57
N LYS A 130 3.30 22.84 -13.51
CA LYS A 130 2.20 23.82 -13.56
C LYS A 130 1.39 23.71 -14.84
N LEU A 131 2.05 23.68 -16.00
CA LEU A 131 1.38 23.55 -17.30
C LEU A 131 0.53 22.28 -17.37
N ASN A 132 1.08 21.14 -16.99
CA ASN A 132 0.34 19.87 -17.02
C ASN A 132 -0.83 19.87 -16.04
N LEU A 133 -0.71 20.48 -14.85
CA LEU A 133 -1.84 20.61 -13.91
C LEU A 133 -2.93 21.56 -14.42
N GLN A 134 -2.60 22.62 -15.16
CA GLN A 134 -3.59 23.50 -15.78
C GLN A 134 -4.41 22.76 -16.83
N ILE A 135 -3.76 21.95 -17.67
CA ILE A 135 -4.45 21.12 -18.68
C ILE A 135 -5.29 20.04 -17.99
N ALA A 136 -4.79 19.42 -16.92
CA ALA A 136 -5.55 18.44 -16.14
C ALA A 136 -6.82 19.05 -15.53
N LEU A 137 -6.71 20.25 -14.93
CA LEU A 137 -7.86 21.01 -14.42
C LEU A 137 -8.81 21.45 -15.53
N GLY A 138 -8.32 21.76 -16.74
CA GLY A 138 -9.22 22.04 -17.88
C GLY A 138 -10.15 20.87 -18.24
N HIS A 139 -9.73 19.63 -17.95
CA HIS A 139 -10.55 18.43 -18.12
C HIS A 139 -11.32 18.02 -16.86
N ASP A 140 -10.95 18.54 -15.69
CA ASP A 140 -11.51 18.19 -14.39
C ASP A 140 -11.39 19.39 -13.41
N PRO A 141 -12.19 20.46 -13.61
CA PRO A 141 -11.94 21.79 -13.01
C PRO A 141 -12.04 21.85 -11.49
N ASP A 142 -12.90 21.01 -10.90
CA ASP A 142 -13.20 21.02 -9.47
C ASP A 142 -12.57 19.83 -8.73
N HIS A 143 -11.60 19.14 -9.35
CA HIS A 143 -10.99 17.96 -8.73
C HIS A 143 -10.06 18.35 -7.57
N PRO A 144 -10.38 17.95 -6.32
CA PRO A 144 -9.71 18.45 -5.12
C PRO A 144 -8.20 18.22 -5.14
N VAL A 145 -7.76 17.05 -5.60
CA VAL A 145 -6.33 16.72 -5.67
C VAL A 145 -5.58 17.55 -6.72
N LEU A 146 -6.21 17.86 -7.86
CA LEU A 146 -5.55 18.62 -8.92
C LEU A 146 -5.35 20.07 -8.47
N THR A 147 -6.37 20.63 -7.80
CA THR A 147 -6.33 21.97 -7.20
C THR A 147 -5.30 22.07 -6.08
N GLU A 148 -5.28 21.11 -5.16
CA GLU A 148 -4.27 21.05 -4.09
C GLU A 148 -2.85 20.95 -4.68
N ARG A 149 -2.64 20.07 -5.66
CA ARG A 149 -1.33 19.91 -6.28
C ARG A 149 -0.90 21.15 -7.06
N MET A 150 -1.83 21.85 -7.70
CA MET A 150 -1.58 23.14 -8.35
C MET A 150 -1.09 24.19 -7.33
N ALA A 151 -1.78 24.31 -6.19
CA ALA A 151 -1.39 25.24 -5.13
C ALA A 151 0.02 24.92 -4.60
N PHE A 152 0.33 23.63 -4.40
CA PHE A 152 1.68 23.20 -4.02
C PHE A 152 2.74 23.61 -5.06
N VAL A 153 2.52 23.34 -6.35
CA VAL A 153 3.50 23.71 -7.40
C VAL A 153 3.67 25.23 -7.49
N GLN A 154 2.63 26.01 -7.25
CA GLN A 154 2.69 27.47 -7.23
C GLN A 154 3.47 28.02 -6.04
N SER A 155 3.50 27.31 -4.90
CA SER A 155 4.26 27.71 -3.72
C SER A 155 5.75 27.39 -3.79
N GLN A 156 6.17 26.57 -4.76
CA GLN A 156 7.58 26.19 -4.99
C GLN A 156 8.28 27.09 -6.01
N ARG A 157 7.68 28.24 -6.34
CA ARG A 157 8.17 29.18 -7.34
C ARG A 157 8.92 30.35 -6.71
#